data_AF-A0AAV7JRM7-F1
#
_entry.id   AF-A0AAV7JRM7-F1
#
_cell.length_a   1.000
_cell.length_b   1.000
_cell.length_c   1.000
_cell.angle_alpha   90.00
_cell.angle_beta   90.00
_cell.angle_gamma   90.00
#
_symmetry.space_group_name_H-M   'P 1'
#
loop_
_entity.id
_entity.type
_entity.pdbx_description
1 polymer ?
#
loop_
_entity_poly.entity_id
_entity_poly.type
_entity_poly.pdbx_seq_one_letter_code
_entity_poly.pdbx_strand_id
1 'polypeptide(L)'
;MCTNISAYELLYEHVGKNNEQPVLGGYRKDLLIKELTELEEKMLICRVCGGVMREECFKQHDDSHSEGVDPGVVGETVAELRIQCPLHTHGCIWVDVIPKVQQHFEHCVYRAKSCVYSEYGCKTLIQRGKIDSHLKESCNEHMLQLLEQVKKCTLKLDSSNIKIEALTVRNLELESSLKQQTRLLAAQIEAVKLSNRIRADGVSWVVTGVAQQIEERAKIWGPYFYVDGYKFQIMLAFGYEDTSYVALFLCLVRGERDQDMIWPFRLDREKFVFTLRKTCGTEVTLLTVSTSESNTDNFKRPESSRNKAPGTAELVSISSLLSDYCSGDCITVTTCVRNRTDPIEDLNREVQILLRSQDIRGVGVVWKIENISKMMEEKKEKWGPSFYVGRYLFHPSVRFFCNSIPNMGLFITLFKGPYDNEIAWPFRMGNDRFIFAILDKQGNEAVTNSIILSEKNIHFFVRPEGPRNSAYGCANLISHDYIFNRDLLIGNCLNIKIMIRNK
;
A
#
# COMPACT_ATOMS: atom_id res chain seq x y z
N MET A 1 28.27 31.77 -36.61
CA MET A 1 28.92 33.05 -36.25
C MET A 1 28.99 33.23 -34.72
N CYS A 2 29.43 32.21 -33.97
CA CYS A 2 29.56 32.28 -32.50
C CYS A 2 30.91 31.73 -32.01
N THR A 3 31.97 31.87 -32.80
CA THR A 3 33.32 31.42 -32.43
C THR A 3 34.05 32.45 -31.57
N ASN A 4 33.72 33.74 -31.66
CA ASN A 4 34.54 34.80 -31.05
C ASN A 4 34.09 35.18 -29.62
N ILE A 5 33.02 34.56 -29.10
CA ILE A 5 32.58 34.74 -27.70
C ILE A 5 33.44 33.90 -26.74
N SER A 6 34.00 32.77 -27.18
CA SER A 6 34.71 31.85 -26.27
C SER A 6 36.05 32.41 -25.74
N ALA A 7 36.76 33.23 -26.51
CA ALA A 7 38.00 33.86 -26.06
C ALA A 7 37.78 34.89 -24.94
N TYR A 8 36.61 35.55 -24.93
CA TYR A 8 36.22 36.48 -23.88
C TYR A 8 35.62 35.76 -22.66
N GLU A 9 34.88 34.67 -22.86
CA GLU A 9 34.44 33.80 -21.76
C GLU A 9 35.65 33.19 -21.02
N LEU A 10 36.73 32.87 -21.74
CA LEU A 10 38.02 32.48 -21.15
C LEU A 10 38.65 33.60 -20.31
N LEU A 11 38.65 34.85 -20.78
CA LEU A 11 39.10 36.01 -19.96
C LEU A 11 38.21 36.26 -18.74
N TYR A 12 36.90 36.06 -18.89
CA TYR A 12 35.90 36.24 -17.83
C TYR A 12 36.09 35.25 -16.68
N GLU A 13 36.38 33.98 -16.96
CA GLU A 13 36.71 32.99 -15.93
C GLU A 13 38.01 33.30 -15.17
N HIS A 14 38.98 33.94 -15.83
CA HIS A 14 40.32 34.17 -15.28
C HIS A 14 40.47 35.52 -14.54
N VAL A 15 39.74 36.55 -14.95
CA VAL A 15 39.81 37.91 -14.33
C VAL A 15 38.61 38.20 -13.41
N GLY A 16 37.46 37.57 -13.64
CA GLY A 16 36.16 38.02 -13.10
C GLY A 16 35.70 37.44 -11.76
N LYS A 17 36.47 36.62 -11.05
CA LYS A 17 36.02 36.05 -9.76
C LYS A 17 36.47 36.78 -8.50
N ASN A 18 37.48 37.64 -8.55
CA ASN A 18 38.00 38.29 -7.35
C ASN A 18 37.86 39.81 -7.43
N ASN A 19 36.71 40.31 -6.97
CA ASN A 19 36.52 41.73 -6.61
C ASN A 19 37.33 42.15 -5.35
N GLU A 20 38.33 41.37 -4.96
CA GLU A 20 39.23 41.61 -3.84
C GLU A 20 40.67 41.39 -4.32
N GLN A 21 41.37 42.48 -4.64
CA GLN A 21 42.80 42.55 -5.04
C GLN A 21 43.21 41.73 -6.28
N PRO A 22 44.02 42.28 -7.21
CA PRO A 22 44.50 41.56 -8.38
C PRO A 22 45.65 40.62 -7.97
N VAL A 23 45.37 39.60 -7.15
CA VAL A 23 46.26 38.46 -7.04
C VAL A 23 45.95 37.57 -8.23
N LEU A 24 46.69 37.77 -9.31
CA LEU A 24 46.94 36.74 -10.32
C LEU A 24 47.63 35.58 -9.60
N GLY A 25 46.85 34.78 -8.89
CA GLY A 25 47.29 33.55 -8.25
C GLY A 25 47.60 32.52 -9.32
N GLY A 26 48.76 32.66 -9.96
CA GLY A 26 49.40 31.61 -10.75
C GLY A 26 49.29 31.69 -12.27
N TYR A 27 48.53 32.62 -12.86
CA TYR A 27 48.55 32.80 -14.32
C TYR A 27 49.71 33.73 -14.72
N ARG A 28 50.71 33.19 -15.42
CA ARG A 28 51.86 34.01 -15.90
C ARG A 28 51.34 35.11 -16.82
N LYS A 29 51.66 36.37 -16.49
CA LYS A 29 51.42 37.57 -17.31
C LYS A 29 51.76 37.33 -18.79
N ASP A 30 52.85 36.60 -19.02
CA ASP A 30 53.39 36.25 -20.35
C ASP A 30 52.44 35.35 -21.16
N LEU A 31 51.72 34.44 -20.50
CA LEU A 31 50.76 33.52 -21.15
C LEU A 31 49.48 34.26 -21.58
N LEU A 32 48.94 35.12 -20.72
CA LEU A 32 47.76 35.93 -21.03
C LEU A 32 48.06 36.92 -22.16
N ILE A 33 49.21 37.58 -22.10
CA ILE A 33 49.67 38.49 -23.16
C ILE A 33 49.78 37.71 -24.48
N LYS A 34 50.45 36.56 -24.46
CA LYS A 34 50.63 35.70 -25.63
C LYS A 34 49.28 35.30 -26.24
N GLU A 35 48.37 34.75 -25.43
CA GLU A 35 47.02 34.37 -25.88
C GLU A 35 46.27 35.55 -26.49
N LEU A 36 46.27 36.74 -25.84
CA LEU A 36 45.57 37.93 -26.32
C LEU A 36 46.18 38.54 -27.60
N THR A 37 47.49 38.39 -27.79
CA THR A 37 48.19 38.81 -29.02
C THR A 37 48.09 37.79 -30.16
N GLU A 38 47.93 36.50 -29.84
CA GLU A 38 47.78 35.39 -30.79
C GLU A 38 46.33 35.19 -31.27
N LEU A 39 45.35 35.80 -30.60
CA LEU A 39 43.98 35.90 -31.12
C LEU A 39 43.99 36.60 -32.49
N GLU A 40 43.25 36.03 -33.46
CA GLU A 40 43.19 36.50 -34.85
C GLU A 40 42.85 38.00 -34.98
N GLU A 41 42.17 38.58 -34.00
CA GLU A 41 41.71 39.97 -34.00
C GLU A 41 42.62 40.96 -33.24
N LYS A 42 43.75 40.51 -32.65
CA LYS A 42 44.76 41.32 -31.95
C LYS A 42 44.18 42.47 -31.09
N MET A 43 43.61 42.12 -29.94
CA MET A 43 42.74 43.02 -29.16
C MET A 43 43.47 43.97 -28.21
N LEU A 44 44.76 43.75 -27.93
CA LEU A 44 45.54 44.62 -27.06
C LEU A 44 46.01 45.87 -27.80
N ILE A 45 45.90 47.03 -27.15
CA ILE A 45 46.33 48.32 -27.68
C ILE A 45 47.53 48.80 -26.87
N CYS A 46 48.61 49.14 -27.58
CA CYS A 46 49.82 49.64 -26.96
C CYS A 46 49.55 51.04 -26.42
N ARG A 47 49.85 51.25 -25.13
CA ARG A 47 49.69 52.55 -24.48
C ARG A 47 50.60 53.62 -25.08
N VAL A 48 51.76 53.23 -25.60
CA VAL A 48 52.79 54.14 -26.11
C VAL A 48 52.57 54.52 -27.57
N CYS A 49 52.38 53.55 -28.47
CA CYS A 49 52.18 53.84 -29.90
C CYS A 49 50.72 54.02 -30.32
N GLY A 50 49.76 53.68 -29.44
CA GLY A 50 48.32 53.77 -29.72
C GLY A 50 47.78 52.76 -30.74
N GLY A 51 48.65 51.95 -31.34
CA GLY A 51 48.30 50.88 -32.27
C GLY A 51 48.10 49.53 -31.58
N VAL A 52 47.68 48.54 -32.35
CA VAL A 52 47.61 47.14 -31.94
C VAL A 52 48.98 46.68 -31.42
N MET A 53 49.02 46.07 -30.23
CA MET A 53 50.22 45.53 -29.62
C MET A 53 50.88 44.48 -30.52
N ARG A 54 52.17 44.67 -30.80
CA ARG A 54 53.04 43.74 -31.54
C ARG A 54 54.21 43.33 -30.64
N GLU A 55 54.93 42.25 -30.98
CA GLU A 55 56.11 41.79 -30.22
C GLU A 55 57.14 42.90 -29.97
N GLU A 56 57.31 43.81 -30.93
CA GLU A 56 58.22 44.96 -30.84
C GLU A 56 57.77 45.97 -29.77
N CYS A 57 56.47 46.09 -29.50
CA CYS A 57 55.93 46.96 -28.46
C CYS A 57 56.32 46.50 -27.05
N PHE A 58 56.58 45.20 -26.86
CA PHE A 58 57.07 44.66 -25.58
C PHE A 58 58.58 44.86 -25.40
N LYS A 59 59.34 44.99 -26.51
CA LYS A 59 60.80 45.10 -26.50
C LYS A 59 61.31 46.54 -26.53
N GLN A 60 60.59 47.46 -27.18
CA GLN A 60 61.07 48.83 -27.45
C GLN A 60 60.62 49.89 -26.44
N HIS A 61 59.75 49.55 -25.50
CA HIS A 61 59.22 50.48 -24.50
C HIS A 61 59.70 50.19 -23.06
N ASP A 62 60.55 49.17 -22.88
CA ASP A 62 61.11 48.74 -21.59
C ASP A 62 62.29 49.63 -21.12
N ASP A 63 62.94 50.35 -22.04
CA ASP A 63 64.27 50.95 -21.80
C ASP A 63 64.29 52.49 -21.65
N SER A 64 63.14 53.16 -21.52
CA SER A 64 63.11 54.61 -21.29
C SER A 64 62.25 54.98 -20.10
N HIS A 65 62.77 54.74 -18.88
CA HIS A 65 62.74 55.64 -17.72
C HIS A 65 62.84 54.88 -16.38
N SER A 66 64.05 54.73 -15.83
CA SER A 66 64.32 54.97 -14.40
C SER A 66 65.81 54.76 -14.09
N GLU A 67 66.59 55.85 -14.05
CA GLU A 67 67.76 55.85 -13.17
C GLU A 67 67.26 55.69 -11.72
N GLY A 68 67.62 54.58 -11.08
CA GLY A 68 67.59 54.48 -9.61
C GLY A 68 66.47 53.65 -8.95
N VAL A 69 66.04 52.51 -9.52
CA VAL A 69 65.27 51.50 -8.77
C VAL A 69 65.82 50.08 -9.01
N ASP A 70 65.85 49.28 -7.95
CA ASP A 70 66.27 47.88 -7.84
C ASP A 70 65.78 46.96 -9.00
N PRO A 71 66.51 45.91 -9.43
CA PRO A 71 66.17 45.05 -10.59
C PRO A 71 64.96 44.12 -10.40
N GLY A 72 64.07 44.42 -9.45
CA GLY A 72 62.82 43.68 -9.23
C GLY A 72 61.64 44.63 -9.30
N VAL A 73 60.63 44.28 -10.10
CA VAL A 73 59.37 45.00 -10.34
C VAL A 73 59.39 45.95 -11.56
N VAL A 74 59.67 45.40 -12.76
CA VAL A 74 59.03 45.90 -14.00
C VAL A 74 57.68 45.19 -14.13
N GLY A 75 56.70 45.70 -13.39
CA GLY A 75 55.41 45.07 -13.19
C GLY A 75 54.27 45.93 -13.70
N GLU A 76 54.15 46.19 -15.01
CA GLU A 76 52.82 46.52 -15.54
C GLU A 76 51.90 45.35 -15.16
N THR A 77 50.97 45.58 -14.23
CA THR A 77 50.01 44.55 -13.87
C THR A 77 49.07 44.37 -15.05
N VAL A 78 48.51 43.16 -15.26
CA VAL A 78 47.52 42.92 -16.34
C VAL A 78 46.37 43.94 -16.32
N ALA A 79 46.07 44.52 -15.16
CA ALA A 79 45.06 45.55 -14.98
C ALA A 79 45.36 46.88 -15.70
N GLU A 80 46.61 47.15 -16.10
CA GLU A 80 47.02 48.41 -16.74
C GLU A 80 47.06 48.32 -18.28
N LEU A 81 46.97 47.10 -18.82
CA LEU A 81 46.94 46.87 -20.27
C LEU A 81 45.65 47.42 -20.86
N ARG A 82 45.78 48.15 -21.99
CA ARG A 82 44.62 48.62 -22.77
C ARG A 82 44.18 47.58 -23.76
N ILE A 83 42.87 47.44 -23.91
CA ILE A 83 42.23 46.49 -24.81
C ILE A 83 41.09 47.18 -25.55
N GLN A 84 40.95 46.89 -26.84
CA GLN A 84 39.80 47.31 -27.63
C GLN A 84 38.66 46.30 -27.50
N CYS A 85 37.42 46.75 -27.69
CA CYS A 85 36.26 45.85 -27.65
C CYS A 85 36.44 44.70 -28.66
N PRO A 86 36.16 43.43 -28.31
CA PRO A 86 36.13 42.30 -29.26
C PRO A 86 35.13 42.51 -30.41
N LEU A 87 34.17 43.42 -30.25
CA LEU A 87 33.24 43.81 -31.31
C LEU A 87 33.73 45.03 -32.10
N HIS A 88 35.02 45.39 -32.03
CA HIS A 88 35.59 46.47 -32.83
C HIS A 88 35.53 46.19 -34.33
N THR A 89 35.66 44.92 -34.72
CA THR A 89 35.43 44.43 -36.10
C THR A 89 34.00 44.69 -36.57
N HIS A 90 33.06 44.84 -35.64
CA HIS A 90 31.65 45.15 -35.89
C HIS A 90 31.32 46.64 -35.69
N GLY A 91 32.34 47.48 -35.46
CA GLY A 91 32.21 48.94 -35.36
C GLY A 91 32.33 49.52 -33.95
N CYS A 92 32.58 48.70 -32.93
CA CYS A 92 32.77 49.22 -31.56
C CYS A 92 34.15 49.88 -31.39
N ILE A 93 34.18 51.20 -31.22
CA ILE A 93 35.43 51.97 -31.04
C ILE A 93 35.92 52.04 -29.57
N TRP A 94 35.33 51.27 -28.66
CA TRP A 94 35.67 51.35 -27.24
C TRP A 94 37.06 50.74 -26.98
N VAL A 95 37.91 51.49 -26.27
CA VAL A 95 39.26 51.09 -25.84
C VAL A 95 39.55 51.63 -24.45
N ASP A 96 39.75 50.75 -23.47
CA ASP A 96 40.13 51.13 -22.10
C ASP A 96 40.96 49.99 -21.47
N VAL A 97 41.23 50.08 -20.17
CA VAL A 97 41.94 49.03 -19.43
C VAL A 97 41.10 47.75 -19.30
N ILE A 98 41.76 46.59 -19.27
CA ILE A 98 41.13 45.25 -19.18
C ILE A 98 40.02 45.16 -18.11
N PRO A 99 40.17 45.69 -16.88
CA PRO A 99 39.12 45.59 -15.86
C PRO A 99 37.78 46.25 -16.22
N LYS A 100 37.78 47.27 -17.10
CA LYS A 100 36.56 48.00 -17.48
C LYS A 100 35.78 47.37 -18.63
N VAL A 101 36.31 46.31 -19.24
CA VAL A 101 35.71 45.66 -20.41
C VAL A 101 34.32 45.11 -20.08
N GLN A 102 34.13 44.53 -18.89
CA GLN A 102 32.84 43.95 -18.48
C GLN A 102 31.74 45.01 -18.41
N GLN A 103 32.02 46.13 -17.73
CA GLN A 103 31.07 47.24 -17.61
C GLN A 103 30.66 47.78 -18.98
N HIS A 104 31.61 47.86 -19.92
CA HIS A 104 31.31 48.19 -21.31
C HIS A 104 30.48 47.10 -22.02
N PHE A 105 30.84 45.82 -21.90
CA PHE A 105 30.15 44.69 -22.52
C PHE A 105 28.69 44.56 -22.11
N GLU A 106 28.37 44.95 -20.88
CA GLU A 106 26.99 45.01 -20.38
C GLU A 106 26.15 46.07 -21.09
N HIS A 107 26.77 47.04 -21.77
CA HIS A 107 26.10 48.17 -22.43
C HIS A 107 26.47 48.31 -23.92
N CYS A 108 27.38 47.48 -24.43
CA CYS A 108 27.86 47.55 -25.81
C CYS A 108 26.71 47.36 -26.81
N VAL A 109 26.49 48.38 -27.64
CA VAL A 109 25.40 48.41 -28.63
C VAL A 109 25.56 47.37 -29.74
N TYR A 110 26.77 46.88 -29.97
CA TYR A 110 27.07 45.88 -31.00
C TYR A 110 26.88 44.44 -30.49
N ARG A 111 26.72 44.24 -29.17
CA ARG A 111 26.56 42.91 -28.58
C ARG A 111 25.21 42.33 -28.95
N ALA A 112 25.21 41.09 -29.44
CA ALA A 112 23.98 40.35 -29.71
C ALA A 112 23.28 39.94 -28.41
N LYS A 113 21.95 40.08 -28.36
CA LYS A 113 21.07 39.61 -27.29
C LYS A 113 19.84 38.95 -27.91
N SER A 114 19.26 37.97 -27.22
CA SER A 114 17.98 37.38 -27.63
C SER A 114 16.85 38.41 -27.58
N CYS A 115 15.88 38.27 -28.47
CA CYS A 115 14.63 39.03 -28.41
C CYS A 115 13.90 38.76 -27.07
N VAL A 116 13.24 39.77 -26.52
CA VAL A 116 12.42 39.63 -25.29
C VAL A 116 11.25 38.65 -25.46
N TYR A 117 10.81 38.39 -26.70
CA TYR A 117 9.78 37.42 -27.02
C TYR A 117 10.33 36.00 -27.26
N SER A 118 11.59 35.73 -26.89
CA SER A 118 12.20 34.43 -27.15
C SER A 118 11.51 33.26 -26.45
N GLU A 119 10.97 33.49 -25.26
CA GLU A 119 10.19 32.49 -24.51
C GLU A 119 8.84 32.17 -25.16
N TYR A 120 8.37 33.03 -26.06
CA TYR A 120 7.08 32.89 -26.74
C TYR A 120 7.21 32.41 -28.20
N GLY A 121 8.44 32.38 -28.75
CA GLY A 121 8.72 31.79 -30.06
C GLY A 121 9.79 32.48 -30.91
N CYS A 122 10.21 33.70 -30.54
CA CYS A 122 11.16 34.46 -31.36
C CYS A 122 12.62 33.98 -31.18
N LYS A 123 13.22 33.43 -32.23
CA LYS A 123 14.58 32.85 -32.16
C LYS A 123 15.70 33.84 -32.53
N THR A 124 15.36 35.09 -32.78
CA THR A 124 16.29 36.07 -33.34
C THR A 124 17.28 36.57 -32.29
N LEU A 125 18.58 36.47 -32.60
CA LEU A 125 19.67 37.12 -31.88
C LEU A 125 19.95 38.47 -32.56
N ILE A 126 19.85 39.56 -31.80
CA ILE A 126 19.82 40.92 -32.34
C ILE A 126 20.90 41.75 -31.66
N GLN A 127 21.63 42.56 -32.43
CA GLN A 127 22.56 43.54 -31.85
C GLN A 127 21.79 44.54 -30.99
N ARG A 128 22.29 44.84 -29.79
CA ARG A 128 21.59 45.68 -28.80
C ARG A 128 21.09 47.02 -29.36
N GLY A 129 21.89 47.68 -30.19
CA GLY A 129 21.51 48.94 -30.85
C GLY A 129 20.44 48.83 -31.93
N LYS A 130 20.10 47.61 -32.37
CA LYS A 130 19.06 47.30 -33.38
C LYS A 130 17.83 46.60 -32.78
N ILE A 131 17.75 46.50 -31.45
CA ILE A 131 16.60 45.87 -30.79
C ILE A 131 15.32 46.67 -31.08
N ASP A 132 15.36 47.99 -30.99
CA ASP A 132 14.16 48.83 -31.19
C ASP A 132 13.61 48.73 -32.62
N SER A 133 14.48 48.62 -33.63
CA SER A 133 14.04 48.43 -35.01
C SER A 133 13.43 47.04 -35.21
N HIS A 134 14.05 45.99 -34.68
CA HIS A 134 13.49 44.64 -34.72
C HIS A 134 12.13 44.56 -34.02
N LEU A 135 11.98 45.16 -32.83
CA LEU A 135 10.71 45.14 -32.09
C LEU A 135 9.59 45.83 -32.87
N LYS A 136 9.90 46.91 -33.59
CA LYS A 136 8.93 47.61 -34.46
C LYS A 136 8.59 46.79 -35.70
N GLU A 137 9.59 46.25 -36.39
CA GLU A 137 9.43 45.53 -37.65
C GLU A 137 8.76 44.15 -37.45
N SER A 138 9.09 43.44 -36.37
CA SER A 138 8.58 42.11 -36.04
C SER A 138 7.36 42.13 -35.10
N CYS A 139 6.76 43.30 -34.82
CA CYS A 139 5.63 43.43 -33.89
C CYS A 139 4.46 42.50 -34.22
N ASN A 140 4.07 42.43 -35.50
CA ASN A 140 2.98 41.56 -35.95
C ASN A 140 3.30 40.07 -35.76
N GLU A 141 4.55 39.68 -36.00
CA GLU A 141 5.00 38.29 -35.84
C GLU A 141 5.00 37.89 -34.36
N HIS A 142 5.50 38.76 -33.48
CA HIS A 142 5.43 38.55 -32.03
C HIS A 142 3.98 38.46 -31.53
N MET A 143 3.07 39.29 -32.06
CA MET A 143 1.66 39.24 -31.70
C MET A 143 1.01 37.91 -32.11
N LEU A 144 1.33 37.38 -33.30
CA LEU A 144 0.85 36.07 -33.74
C LEU A 144 1.40 34.93 -32.87
N GLN A 145 2.68 34.97 -32.50
CA GLN A 145 3.30 34.00 -31.59
C GLN A 145 2.62 34.02 -30.21
N LEU A 146 2.35 35.20 -29.66
CA LEU A 146 1.61 35.34 -28.40
C LEU A 146 0.19 34.79 -28.50
N LEU A 147 -0.53 35.08 -29.58
CA LEU A 147 -1.88 34.54 -29.81
C LEU A 147 -1.87 33.00 -29.89
N GLU A 148 -0.85 32.39 -30.48
CA GLU A 148 -0.68 30.94 -30.50
C GLU A 148 -0.48 30.37 -29.09
N GLN A 149 0.35 31.02 -28.27
CA GLN A 149 0.56 30.60 -26.88
C GLN A 149 -0.71 30.74 -26.03
N VAL A 150 -1.48 31.81 -26.24
CA VAL A 150 -2.78 32.00 -25.57
C VAL A 150 -3.74 30.86 -25.95
N LYS A 151 -3.87 30.53 -27.24
CA LYS A 151 -4.71 29.39 -27.69
C LYS A 151 -4.28 28.07 -27.06
N LYS A 152 -2.98 27.79 -27.00
CA LYS A 152 -2.44 26.58 -26.34
C LYS A 152 -2.79 26.55 -24.84
N CYS A 153 -2.73 27.70 -24.17
CA CYS A 153 -3.12 27.80 -22.77
C CYS A 153 -4.63 27.58 -22.56
N THR A 154 -5.48 28.15 -23.42
CA THR A 154 -6.93 27.95 -23.37
C THR A 154 -7.30 26.47 -23.52
N LEU A 155 -6.71 25.77 -24.49
CA LEU A 155 -6.96 24.34 -24.68
C LEU A 155 -6.54 23.49 -23.47
N LYS A 156 -5.40 23.84 -22.84
CA LYS A 156 -4.95 23.18 -21.60
C LYS A 156 -5.92 23.45 -20.45
N LEU A 157 -6.40 24.68 -20.30
CA LEU A 157 -7.40 25.06 -19.29
C LEU A 157 -8.70 24.27 -19.48
N ASP A 158 -9.23 24.21 -20.69
CA ASP A 158 -10.44 23.44 -21.00
C ASP A 158 -10.26 21.95 -20.68
N SER A 159 -9.11 21.38 -21.06
CA SER A 159 -8.79 19.98 -20.76
C SER A 159 -8.69 19.70 -19.25
N SER A 160 -8.19 20.66 -18.48
CA SER A 160 -8.13 20.58 -17.02
C SER A 160 -9.52 20.71 -16.39
N ASN A 161 -10.36 21.61 -16.90
CA ASN A 161 -11.73 21.79 -16.42
C ASN A 161 -12.56 20.52 -16.57
N ILE A 162 -12.47 19.85 -17.73
CA ILE A 162 -13.14 18.55 -17.96
C ILE A 162 -12.68 17.49 -16.95
N LYS A 163 -11.37 17.44 -16.64
CA LYS A 163 -10.85 16.51 -15.62
C LYS A 163 -11.37 16.84 -14.23
N ILE A 164 -11.47 18.12 -13.88
CA ILE A 164 -12.01 18.57 -12.59
C ILE A 164 -13.48 18.16 -12.45
N GLU A 165 -14.30 18.36 -13.49
CA GLU A 165 -15.71 17.93 -13.49
C GLU A 165 -15.82 16.41 -13.31
N ALA A 166 -15.04 15.63 -14.06
CA ALA A 166 -15.03 14.16 -13.93
C ALA A 166 -14.62 13.70 -12.53
N LEU A 167 -13.60 14.31 -11.93
CA LEU A 167 -13.17 14.02 -10.56
C LEU A 167 -14.24 14.42 -9.53
N THR A 168 -14.97 15.51 -9.77
CA THR A 168 -16.05 15.97 -8.89
C THR A 168 -17.20 14.97 -8.87
N VAL A 169 -17.63 14.48 -10.05
CA VAL A 169 -18.65 13.42 -10.14
C VAL A 169 -18.19 12.15 -9.43
N ARG A 170 -16.93 11.74 -9.64
CA ARG A 170 -16.39 10.54 -8.99
C ARG A 170 -16.35 10.66 -7.48
N ASN A 171 -16.01 11.83 -6.94
CA ASN A 171 -16.02 12.08 -5.50
C ASN A 171 -17.44 11.97 -4.91
N LEU A 172 -18.46 12.52 -5.58
CA LEU A 172 -19.86 12.40 -5.14
C LEU A 172 -20.33 10.93 -5.10
N GLU A 173 -19.94 10.12 -6.10
CA GLU A 173 -20.24 8.69 -6.11
C GLU A 173 -19.56 7.94 -4.95
N LEU A 174 -18.30 8.28 -4.66
CA LEU A 174 -17.54 7.69 -3.57
C LEU A 174 -18.14 8.05 -2.21
N GLU A 175 -18.56 9.31 -2.01
CA GLU A 175 -19.23 9.77 -0.79
C GLU A 175 -20.57 9.03 -0.56
N SER A 176 -21.36 8.86 -1.63
CA SER A 176 -22.60 8.09 -1.58
C SER A 176 -22.36 6.63 -1.17
N SER A 177 -21.35 6.00 -1.77
CA SER A 177 -20.96 4.62 -1.48
C SER A 177 -20.47 4.46 -0.04
N LEU A 178 -19.66 5.40 0.45
CA LEU A 178 -19.15 5.42 1.82
C LEU A 178 -20.31 5.54 2.82
N LYS A 179 -21.26 6.45 2.57
CA LYS A 179 -22.45 6.63 3.41
C LYS A 179 -23.30 5.37 3.50
N GLN A 180 -23.44 4.63 2.40
CA GLN A 180 -24.13 3.34 2.39
C GLN A 180 -23.38 2.29 3.22
N GLN A 181 -22.05 2.18 3.06
CA GLN A 181 -21.24 1.24 3.85
C GLN A 181 -21.30 1.54 5.35
N THR A 182 -21.25 2.80 5.77
CA THR A 182 -21.37 3.18 7.19
C THR A 182 -22.70 2.72 7.81
N ARG A 183 -23.81 2.82 7.07
CA ARG A 183 -25.13 2.35 7.54
C ARG A 183 -25.16 0.83 7.72
N LEU A 184 -24.59 0.09 6.76
CA LEU A 184 -24.52 -1.37 6.84
C LEU A 184 -23.67 -1.83 8.02
N LEU A 185 -22.51 -1.19 8.23
CA LEU A 185 -21.64 -1.48 9.35
C LEU A 185 -22.33 -1.22 10.70
N ALA A 186 -23.07 -0.11 10.84
CA ALA A 186 -23.83 0.18 12.04
C ALA A 186 -24.89 -0.89 12.36
N ALA A 187 -25.62 -1.37 11.33
CA ALA A 187 -26.59 -2.44 11.48
C ALA A 187 -25.94 -3.79 11.88
N GLN A 188 -24.77 -4.10 11.33
CA GLN A 188 -24.00 -5.28 11.71
C GLN A 188 -23.50 -5.21 13.16
N ILE A 189 -23.02 -4.04 13.59
CA ILE A 189 -22.58 -3.82 14.98
C ILE A 189 -23.73 -4.08 15.96
N GLU A 190 -24.93 -3.58 15.69
CA GLU A 190 -26.09 -3.82 16.56
C GLU A 190 -26.50 -5.31 16.61
N ALA A 191 -26.45 -6.01 15.48
CA ALA A 191 -26.69 -7.45 15.45
C ALA A 191 -25.65 -8.23 16.29
N VAL A 192 -24.37 -7.85 16.20
CA VAL A 192 -23.28 -8.46 16.99
C VAL A 192 -23.45 -8.16 18.48
N LYS A 193 -23.81 -6.93 18.86
CA LYS A 193 -24.08 -6.57 20.27
C LYS A 193 -25.21 -7.40 20.88
N LEU A 194 -26.26 -7.70 20.11
CA LEU A 194 -27.37 -8.52 20.59
C LEU A 194 -26.96 -10.00 20.73
N SER A 195 -26.19 -10.53 19.78
CA SER A 195 -25.64 -11.90 19.86
C SER A 195 -24.64 -12.05 21.02
N ASN A 196 -23.77 -11.06 21.23
CA ASN A 196 -22.79 -11.04 22.31
C ASN A 196 -23.42 -10.93 23.70
N ARG A 197 -24.60 -10.29 23.85
CA ARG A 197 -25.30 -10.23 25.14
C ARG A 197 -25.66 -11.61 25.69
N ILE A 198 -26.14 -12.52 24.85
CA ILE A 198 -26.44 -13.91 25.28
C ILE A 198 -25.16 -14.70 25.58
N ARG A 199 -24.05 -14.39 24.88
CA ARG A 199 -22.75 -15.07 25.07
C ARG A 199 -21.99 -14.59 26.32
N ALA A 200 -22.03 -13.30 26.64
CA ALA A 200 -21.30 -12.69 27.76
C ALA A 200 -22.07 -12.69 29.09
N ASP A 201 -23.29 -12.14 29.10
CA ASP A 201 -24.06 -11.89 30.33
C ASP A 201 -25.28 -12.83 30.48
N GLY A 202 -25.74 -13.41 29.36
CA GLY A 202 -26.97 -14.18 29.31
C GLY A 202 -28.24 -13.30 29.28
N VAL A 203 -29.38 -13.93 29.07
CA VAL A 203 -30.70 -13.32 29.11
C VAL A 203 -31.43 -13.86 30.33
N SER A 204 -31.79 -12.97 31.25
CA SER A 204 -32.55 -13.30 32.45
C SER A 204 -34.05 -13.08 32.23
N TRP A 205 -34.84 -14.04 32.70
CA TRP A 205 -36.29 -14.01 32.72
C TRP A 205 -36.78 -14.18 34.16
N VAL A 206 -37.49 -13.16 34.65
CA VAL A 206 -38.18 -13.23 35.95
C VAL A 206 -39.59 -13.77 35.70
N VAL A 207 -39.87 -14.92 36.31
CA VAL A 207 -41.19 -15.55 36.35
C VAL A 207 -41.84 -15.15 37.66
N THR A 208 -43.06 -14.63 37.60
CA THR A 208 -43.86 -14.20 38.75
C THR A 208 -45.10 -15.07 38.91
N GLY A 209 -45.67 -15.18 40.11
CA GLY A 209 -46.88 -15.98 40.31
C GLY A 209 -46.58 -17.48 40.33
N VAL A 210 -45.44 -17.88 40.87
CA VAL A 210 -44.93 -19.26 40.78
C VAL A 210 -45.90 -20.24 41.47
N ALA A 211 -46.48 -19.87 42.61
CA ALA A 211 -47.48 -20.67 43.31
C ALA A 211 -48.71 -20.95 42.41
N GLN A 212 -49.26 -19.92 41.78
CA GLN A 212 -50.40 -20.07 40.86
C GLN A 212 -50.04 -20.94 39.66
N GLN A 213 -48.84 -20.75 39.09
CA GLN A 213 -48.39 -21.55 37.95
C GLN A 213 -48.21 -23.04 38.30
N ILE A 214 -47.82 -23.36 39.54
CA ILE A 214 -47.75 -24.73 40.04
C ILE A 214 -49.16 -25.33 40.17
N GLU A 215 -50.09 -24.61 40.78
CA GLU A 215 -51.48 -25.06 40.97
C GLU A 215 -52.18 -25.34 39.64
N GLU A 216 -52.01 -24.42 38.68
CA GLU A 216 -52.60 -24.53 37.35
C GLU A 216 -51.86 -25.51 36.43
N ARG A 217 -50.71 -26.05 36.86
CA ARG A 217 -49.79 -26.84 36.04
C ARG A 217 -49.46 -26.13 34.72
N ALA A 218 -49.17 -24.85 34.84
CA ALA A 218 -49.07 -23.95 33.72
C ALA A 218 -47.89 -24.31 32.81
N LYS A 219 -48.09 -24.04 31.51
CA LYS A 219 -47.03 -24.05 30.50
C LYS A 219 -46.81 -22.63 30.00
N ILE A 220 -45.70 -22.04 30.42
CA ILE A 220 -45.39 -20.63 30.17
C ILE A 220 -44.19 -20.46 29.25
N TRP A 221 -44.16 -19.33 28.55
CA TRP A 221 -43.16 -19.03 27.53
C TRP A 221 -42.37 -17.78 27.92
N GLY A 222 -41.05 -17.90 27.89
CA GLY A 222 -40.13 -16.81 28.18
C GLY A 222 -40.02 -15.81 27.03
N PRO A 223 -39.22 -14.74 27.22
CA PRO A 223 -38.95 -13.78 26.15
C PRO A 223 -38.23 -14.43 24.97
N TYR A 224 -38.38 -13.83 23.78
CA TYR A 224 -37.57 -14.21 22.63
C TYR A 224 -36.13 -13.71 22.78
N PHE A 225 -35.17 -14.51 22.31
CA PHE A 225 -33.77 -14.13 22.23
C PHE A 225 -33.14 -14.68 20.95
N TYR A 226 -31.95 -14.18 20.57
CA TYR A 226 -31.34 -14.46 19.27
C TYR A 226 -29.89 -14.89 19.38
N VAL A 227 -29.56 -16.10 18.95
CA VAL A 227 -28.16 -16.58 18.90
C VAL A 227 -27.76 -16.68 17.44
N ASP A 228 -26.70 -15.97 17.05
CA ASP A 228 -26.18 -15.93 15.67
C ASP A 228 -27.25 -15.65 14.59
N GLY A 229 -28.25 -14.84 14.96
CA GLY A 229 -29.38 -14.48 14.10
C GLY A 229 -30.57 -15.44 14.12
N TYR A 230 -30.44 -16.61 14.75
CA TYR A 230 -31.54 -17.57 14.93
C TYR A 230 -32.39 -17.20 16.14
N LYS A 231 -33.71 -17.29 15.99
CA LYS A 231 -34.66 -16.91 17.04
C LYS A 231 -34.98 -18.08 17.96
N PHE A 232 -34.89 -17.87 19.26
CA PHE A 232 -35.14 -18.87 20.29
C PHE A 232 -36.13 -18.37 21.33
N GLN A 233 -36.74 -19.32 22.04
CA GLN A 233 -37.62 -19.07 23.19
C GLN A 233 -37.53 -20.24 24.17
N ILE A 234 -37.65 -19.96 25.47
CA ILE A 234 -37.69 -21.01 26.51
C ILE A 234 -39.13 -21.28 26.90
N MET A 235 -39.43 -22.54 27.17
CA MET A 235 -40.69 -22.98 27.76
C MET A 235 -40.43 -23.62 29.12
N LEU A 236 -41.16 -23.15 30.13
CA LEU A 236 -41.26 -23.83 31.43
C LEU A 236 -42.62 -24.50 31.52
N ALA A 237 -42.65 -25.71 32.05
CA ALA A 237 -43.90 -26.41 32.39
C ALA A 237 -43.83 -26.91 33.83
N PHE A 238 -44.83 -26.54 34.62
CA PHE A 238 -44.96 -26.97 36.01
C PHE A 238 -45.77 -28.26 36.06
N GLY A 239 -45.12 -29.38 36.42
CA GLY A 239 -45.76 -30.69 36.45
C GLY A 239 -46.08 -31.25 35.06
N TYR A 240 -45.06 -31.41 34.22
CA TYR A 240 -45.18 -31.82 32.81
C TYR A 240 -45.51 -33.31 32.62
N GLU A 241 -44.59 -34.19 33.01
CA GLU A 241 -44.79 -35.66 33.01
C GLU A 241 -44.93 -36.16 34.45
N ASP A 242 -43.91 -35.88 35.28
CA ASP A 242 -44.03 -35.96 36.72
C ASP A 242 -44.51 -34.62 37.28
N THR A 243 -45.61 -34.67 38.04
CA THR A 243 -46.22 -33.50 38.67
C THR A 243 -45.36 -32.87 39.76
N SER A 244 -44.29 -33.54 40.17
CA SER A 244 -43.38 -33.12 41.25
C SER A 244 -42.23 -32.24 40.76
N TYR A 245 -42.09 -32.06 39.44
CA TYR A 245 -40.97 -31.36 38.82
C TYR A 245 -41.41 -30.22 37.91
N VAL A 246 -40.50 -29.26 37.73
CA VAL A 246 -40.58 -28.27 36.65
C VAL A 246 -39.72 -28.76 35.48
N ALA A 247 -40.27 -28.68 34.28
CA ALA A 247 -39.59 -28.99 33.04
C ALA A 247 -39.12 -27.72 32.34
N LEU A 248 -38.03 -27.81 31.57
CA LEU A 248 -37.51 -26.71 30.75
C LEU A 248 -37.12 -27.20 29.37
N PHE A 249 -37.57 -26.48 28.34
CA PHE A 249 -37.23 -26.78 26.96
C PHE A 249 -36.82 -25.53 26.18
N LEU A 250 -35.82 -25.69 25.32
CA LEU A 250 -35.33 -24.67 24.40
C LEU A 250 -36.01 -24.85 23.05
N CYS A 251 -36.73 -23.84 22.58
CA CYS A 251 -37.44 -23.90 21.31
C CYS A 251 -36.74 -23.02 20.28
N LEU A 252 -36.34 -23.61 19.15
CA LEU A 252 -36.02 -22.85 17.95
C LEU A 252 -37.33 -22.37 17.31
N VAL A 253 -37.42 -21.07 17.02
CA VAL A 253 -38.61 -20.37 16.56
C VAL A 253 -38.38 -19.84 15.14
N ARG A 254 -39.43 -19.84 14.32
CA ARG A 254 -39.36 -19.23 12.98
C ARG A 254 -38.96 -17.75 13.07
N GLY A 255 -37.87 -17.40 12.41
CA GLY A 255 -37.34 -16.06 12.26
C GLY A 255 -37.72 -15.42 10.92
N GLU A 256 -37.58 -14.10 10.85
CA GLU A 256 -37.91 -13.32 9.65
C GLU A 256 -36.89 -13.53 8.51
N ARG A 257 -35.66 -13.94 8.86
CA ARG A 257 -34.55 -14.14 7.91
C ARG A 257 -34.19 -15.61 7.70
N ASP A 258 -35.01 -16.55 8.16
CA ASP A 258 -34.71 -17.99 8.12
C ASP A 258 -34.34 -18.52 6.72
N GLN A 259 -34.81 -17.86 5.65
CA GLN A 259 -34.50 -18.23 4.27
C GLN A 259 -33.03 -18.03 3.88
N ASP A 260 -32.35 -17.11 4.54
CA ASP A 260 -30.97 -16.71 4.25
C ASP A 260 -29.95 -17.36 5.22
N MET A 261 -30.45 -18.18 6.16
CA MET A 261 -29.66 -18.80 7.22
C MET A 261 -29.21 -20.22 6.84
N ILE A 262 -28.15 -20.68 7.51
CA ILE A 262 -27.58 -22.02 7.33
C ILE A 262 -28.33 -23.02 8.21
N TRP A 263 -28.85 -24.09 7.62
CA TRP A 263 -29.59 -25.11 8.35
C TRP A 263 -28.91 -26.46 8.21
N PRO A 264 -28.99 -27.33 9.25
CA PRO A 264 -29.56 -27.10 10.59
C PRO A 264 -28.69 -26.16 11.45
N PHE A 265 -29.29 -25.49 12.42
CA PHE A 265 -28.55 -24.67 13.38
C PHE A 265 -27.61 -25.55 14.21
N ARG A 266 -26.32 -25.17 14.26
CA ARG A 266 -25.27 -25.88 15.01
C ARG A 266 -24.33 -24.90 15.71
N LEU A 267 -24.08 -25.17 16.98
CA LEU A 267 -22.99 -24.69 17.81
C LEU A 267 -22.00 -25.85 17.99
N ASP A 268 -20.77 -25.67 17.51
CA ASP A 268 -19.78 -26.76 17.50
C ASP A 268 -19.16 -27.03 18.88
N ARG A 269 -18.95 -25.98 19.68
CA ARG A 269 -18.27 -26.05 20.99
C ARG A 269 -19.06 -25.45 22.13
N GLU A 270 -20.01 -24.61 21.78
CA GLU A 270 -20.82 -23.88 22.75
C GLU A 270 -22.11 -24.63 23.03
N LYS A 271 -22.65 -24.38 24.22
CA LYS A 271 -23.89 -24.99 24.65
C LYS A 271 -24.78 -23.92 25.25
N PHE A 272 -26.08 -24.10 25.10
CA PHE A 272 -27.03 -23.32 25.89
C PHE A 272 -26.94 -23.79 27.33
N VAL A 273 -26.70 -22.86 28.23
CA VAL A 273 -26.62 -23.09 29.67
C VAL A 273 -27.80 -22.39 30.31
N PHE A 274 -28.58 -23.14 31.09
CA PHE A 274 -29.73 -22.65 31.83
C PHE A 274 -29.41 -22.67 33.31
N THR A 275 -29.59 -21.53 33.96
CA THR A 275 -29.29 -21.32 35.36
C THR A 275 -30.53 -20.82 36.10
N LEU A 276 -30.71 -21.27 37.33
CA LEU A 276 -31.65 -20.66 38.28
C LEU A 276 -30.85 -19.91 39.34
N ARG A 277 -31.37 -18.74 39.72
CA ARG A 277 -30.81 -17.96 40.83
C ARG A 277 -31.45 -18.40 42.15
N LYS A 278 -30.61 -18.81 43.11
CA LYS A 278 -31.04 -19.11 44.48
C LYS A 278 -31.45 -17.85 45.22
N THR A 279 -32.26 -18.01 46.26
CA THR A 279 -32.68 -16.93 47.16
C THR A 279 -31.51 -16.22 47.84
N CYS A 280 -30.41 -16.93 48.09
CA CYS A 280 -29.15 -16.36 48.62
C CYS A 280 -28.33 -15.55 47.60
N GLY A 281 -28.78 -15.49 46.34
CA GLY A 281 -28.13 -14.73 45.27
C GLY A 281 -27.22 -15.54 44.35
N THR A 282 -26.85 -16.76 44.73
CA THR A 282 -26.00 -17.66 43.93
C THR A 282 -26.72 -18.20 42.70
N GLU A 283 -26.07 -18.17 41.53
CA GLU A 283 -26.59 -18.81 40.32
C GLU A 283 -26.14 -20.26 40.21
N VAL A 284 -27.05 -21.17 39.85
CA VAL A 284 -26.79 -22.60 39.72
C VAL A 284 -27.20 -23.08 38.34
N THR A 285 -26.27 -23.70 37.62
CA THR A 285 -26.53 -24.37 36.34
C THR A 285 -27.33 -25.65 36.56
N LEU A 286 -28.48 -25.76 35.91
CA LEU A 286 -29.37 -26.93 36.03
C LEU A 286 -29.48 -27.73 34.74
N LEU A 287 -29.36 -27.07 33.58
CA LEU A 287 -29.42 -27.75 32.29
C LEU A 287 -28.39 -27.19 31.33
N THR A 288 -27.85 -28.07 30.50
CA THR A 288 -27.05 -27.70 29.34
C THR A 288 -27.58 -28.41 28.10
N VAL A 289 -27.88 -27.66 27.05
CA VAL A 289 -28.35 -28.19 25.77
C VAL A 289 -27.27 -27.98 24.72
N SER A 290 -26.79 -29.07 24.13
CA SER A 290 -25.84 -29.03 23.00
C SER A 290 -26.59 -29.17 21.69
N THR A 291 -26.09 -28.59 20.62
CA THR A 291 -26.56 -28.85 19.24
C THR A 291 -25.60 -29.85 18.61
N SER A 292 -25.97 -31.11 18.58
CA SER A 292 -25.13 -32.20 18.06
C SER A 292 -25.87 -32.97 16.97
N GLU A 293 -25.17 -33.85 16.27
CA GLU A 293 -25.77 -34.62 15.18
C GLU A 293 -26.98 -35.46 15.65
N SER A 294 -26.99 -35.84 16.92
CA SER A 294 -28.06 -36.60 17.58
C SER A 294 -29.37 -35.83 17.83
N ASN A 295 -29.40 -34.50 17.70
CA ASN A 295 -30.62 -33.69 17.89
C ASN A 295 -30.86 -32.69 16.75
N THR A 296 -30.32 -33.01 15.57
CA THR A 296 -30.40 -32.17 14.37
C THR A 296 -31.84 -31.81 13.98
N ASP A 297 -32.80 -32.72 14.17
CA ASP A 297 -34.22 -32.51 13.87
C ASP A 297 -34.86 -31.41 14.72
N ASN A 298 -34.35 -31.18 15.93
CA ASN A 298 -34.81 -30.10 16.80
C ASN A 298 -34.34 -28.73 16.30
N PHE A 299 -33.24 -28.69 15.56
CA PHE A 299 -32.56 -27.47 15.12
C PHE A 299 -32.58 -27.29 13.59
N LYS A 300 -33.39 -28.07 12.87
CA LYS A 300 -33.64 -27.86 11.43
C LYS A 300 -34.41 -26.56 11.18
N ARG A 301 -34.49 -26.13 9.92
CA ARG A 301 -35.31 -24.96 9.56
C ARG A 301 -36.76 -25.13 10.03
N PRO A 302 -37.35 -24.17 10.75
CA PRO A 302 -38.74 -24.26 11.17
C PRO A 302 -39.70 -24.30 9.97
N GLU A 303 -40.43 -25.41 9.85
CA GLU A 303 -41.53 -25.57 8.89
C GLU A 303 -42.85 -24.97 9.42
N SER A 304 -42.94 -24.83 10.75
CA SER A 304 -44.08 -24.23 11.47
C SER A 304 -43.61 -23.10 12.38
N SER A 305 -44.43 -22.65 13.34
CA SER A 305 -44.05 -21.56 14.24
C SER A 305 -42.82 -21.90 15.11
N ARG A 306 -42.64 -23.16 15.51
CA ARG A 306 -41.54 -23.65 16.37
C ARG A 306 -41.19 -25.11 16.08
N ASN A 307 -39.94 -25.50 16.32
CA ASN A 307 -39.53 -26.90 16.27
C ASN A 307 -39.86 -27.64 17.57
N LYS A 308 -39.76 -28.98 17.51
CA LYS A 308 -39.72 -29.83 18.72
C LYS A 308 -38.52 -29.41 19.57
N ALA A 309 -38.75 -29.17 20.85
CA ALA A 309 -37.80 -28.49 21.72
C ALA A 309 -36.95 -29.49 22.53
N PRO A 310 -35.61 -29.43 22.49
CA PRO A 310 -34.76 -30.20 23.38
C PRO A 310 -34.80 -29.59 24.79
N GLY A 311 -34.69 -30.43 25.80
CA GLY A 311 -34.86 -30.01 27.19
C GLY A 311 -34.85 -31.18 28.16
N THR A 312 -35.36 -30.94 29.35
CA THR A 312 -35.57 -31.97 30.38
C THR A 312 -36.98 -31.84 30.97
N ALA A 313 -37.63 -32.98 31.22
CA ALA A 313 -38.90 -33.05 31.93
C ALA A 313 -38.74 -32.84 33.45
N GLU A 314 -37.52 -33.03 33.97
CA GLU A 314 -37.19 -33.02 35.40
C GLU A 314 -36.01 -32.06 35.63
N LEU A 315 -36.22 -30.75 35.47
CA LEU A 315 -35.16 -29.75 35.68
C LEU A 315 -34.84 -29.59 37.17
N VAL A 316 -35.88 -29.42 37.97
CA VAL A 316 -35.81 -29.19 39.43
C VAL A 316 -37.14 -29.61 40.05
N SER A 317 -37.10 -30.19 41.25
CA SER A 317 -38.32 -30.52 41.98
C SER A 317 -39.04 -29.25 42.43
N ILE A 318 -40.36 -29.30 42.49
CA ILE A 318 -41.19 -28.17 42.94
C ILE A 318 -40.86 -27.81 44.40
N SER A 319 -40.58 -28.80 45.26
CA SER A 319 -40.18 -28.57 46.64
C SER A 319 -38.88 -27.76 46.72
N SER A 320 -37.84 -28.16 45.99
CA SER A 320 -36.57 -27.44 45.95
C SER A 320 -36.71 -26.08 45.26
N LEU A 321 -37.56 -25.96 44.24
CA LEU A 321 -37.85 -24.68 43.59
C LEU A 321 -38.40 -23.67 44.60
N LEU A 322 -39.42 -24.07 45.36
CA LEU A 322 -40.09 -23.23 46.35
C LEU A 322 -39.17 -22.87 47.52
N SER A 323 -38.31 -23.79 47.99
CA SER A 323 -37.42 -23.54 49.12
C SER A 323 -36.18 -22.72 48.76
N ASP A 324 -35.51 -23.06 47.65
CA ASP A 324 -34.13 -22.62 47.40
C ASP A 324 -34.05 -21.52 46.34
N TYR A 325 -35.04 -21.40 45.46
CA TYR A 325 -35.00 -20.54 44.28
C TYR A 325 -36.13 -19.49 44.24
N CYS A 326 -37.27 -19.78 44.86
CA CYS A 326 -38.42 -18.88 44.88
C CYS A 326 -38.27 -17.81 45.98
N SER A 327 -38.26 -16.54 45.58
CA SER A 327 -38.27 -15.40 46.50
C SER A 327 -39.39 -14.46 46.12
N GLY A 328 -40.30 -14.16 47.07
CA GLY A 328 -41.43 -13.28 46.81
C GLY A 328 -42.33 -13.76 45.67
N ASP A 329 -42.58 -15.08 45.60
CA ASP A 329 -43.36 -15.73 44.54
C ASP A 329 -42.80 -15.54 43.12
N CYS A 330 -41.49 -15.32 43.04
CA CYS A 330 -40.76 -15.14 41.79
C CYS A 330 -39.55 -16.08 41.70
N ILE A 331 -39.22 -16.51 40.48
CA ILE A 331 -37.95 -17.17 40.16
C ILE A 331 -37.28 -16.46 38.99
N THR A 332 -35.94 -16.53 38.94
CA THR A 332 -35.17 -15.97 37.81
C THR A 332 -34.44 -17.09 37.09
N VAL A 333 -34.77 -17.25 35.81
CA VAL A 333 -34.10 -18.16 34.87
C VAL A 333 -33.15 -17.35 34.00
N THR A 334 -31.87 -17.69 33.98
CA THR A 334 -30.90 -17.05 33.08
C THR A 334 -30.38 -18.06 32.05
N THR A 335 -30.42 -17.68 30.78
CA THR A 335 -29.85 -18.44 29.66
C THR A 335 -28.66 -17.75 29.05
N CYS A 336 -27.58 -18.49 28.83
CA CYS A 336 -26.43 -18.01 28.08
C CYS A 336 -25.90 -19.09 27.13
N VAL A 337 -25.06 -18.68 26.18
CA VAL A 337 -24.30 -19.61 25.33
C VAL A 337 -22.85 -19.54 25.77
N ARG A 338 -22.31 -20.66 26.26
CA ARG A 338 -20.93 -20.72 26.78
C ARG A 338 -20.16 -21.90 26.18
N ASN A 339 -18.86 -21.72 25.99
CA ASN A 339 -17.94 -22.80 25.66
C ASN A 339 -17.55 -23.58 26.93
N ARG A 340 -17.18 -24.86 26.79
CA ARG A 340 -16.74 -25.72 27.90
C ARG A 340 -15.32 -25.38 28.41
N THR A 341 -14.60 -24.47 27.76
CA THR A 341 -13.22 -24.04 28.05
C THR A 341 -13.08 -22.52 27.96
N ASP A 342 -12.20 -21.92 28.78
CA ASP A 342 -12.15 -20.49 29.12
C ASP A 342 -12.22 -19.50 27.93
N PRO A 343 -13.05 -18.43 28.01
CA PRO A 343 -13.16 -17.40 26.95
C PRO A 343 -11.85 -16.69 26.60
N ILE A 344 -10.92 -16.62 27.56
CA ILE A 344 -9.61 -15.96 27.39
C ILE A 344 -8.67 -16.81 26.55
N GLU A 345 -8.72 -18.14 26.64
CA GLU A 345 -7.87 -19.02 25.82
C GLU A 345 -8.32 -19.03 24.36
N ASP A 346 -9.63 -19.04 24.10
CA ASP A 346 -10.16 -19.03 22.74
C ASP A 346 -9.96 -17.68 22.06
N LEU A 347 -10.14 -16.55 22.77
CA LEU A 347 -9.85 -15.23 22.20
C LEU A 347 -8.35 -15.05 21.94
N ASN A 348 -7.48 -15.50 22.85
CA ASN A 348 -6.04 -15.49 22.61
C ASN A 348 -5.66 -16.41 21.44
N ARG A 349 -6.31 -17.57 21.30
CA ARG A 349 -6.11 -18.49 20.19
C ARG A 349 -6.56 -17.87 18.86
N GLU A 350 -7.73 -17.23 18.82
CA GLU A 350 -8.29 -16.58 17.63
C GLU A 350 -7.49 -15.33 17.23
N VAL A 351 -7.05 -14.52 18.20
CA VAL A 351 -6.13 -13.40 17.97
C VAL A 351 -4.79 -13.91 17.45
N GLN A 352 -4.22 -15.00 17.98
CA GLN A 352 -2.99 -15.59 17.45
C GLN A 352 -3.15 -16.16 16.04
N ILE A 353 -4.34 -16.69 15.69
CA ILE A 353 -4.64 -17.12 14.32
C ILE A 353 -4.75 -15.90 13.40
N LEU A 354 -5.49 -14.86 13.79
CA LEU A 354 -5.67 -13.64 12.99
C LEU A 354 -4.35 -12.87 12.79
N LEU A 355 -3.50 -12.82 13.82
CA LEU A 355 -2.15 -12.25 13.74
C LEU A 355 -1.21 -13.06 12.81
N ARG A 356 -1.46 -14.36 12.64
CA ARG A 356 -0.67 -15.27 11.77
C ARG A 356 -1.30 -15.53 10.40
N SER A 357 -2.60 -15.27 10.23
CA SER A 357 -3.27 -15.26 8.95
C SER A 357 -2.87 -13.98 8.25
N GLN A 358 -1.79 -14.06 7.47
CA GLN A 358 -1.50 -13.02 6.51
C GLN A 358 -2.68 -13.02 5.52
N ASP A 359 -3.43 -11.92 5.44
CA ASP A 359 -4.43 -11.78 4.40
C ASP A 359 -3.70 -11.68 3.06
N ILE A 360 -3.49 -12.83 2.45
CA ILE A 360 -2.81 -12.95 1.17
C ILE A 360 -3.76 -12.62 0.01
N ARG A 361 -5.00 -12.19 0.29
CA ARG A 361 -5.94 -11.73 -0.74
C ARG A 361 -5.49 -10.38 -1.29
N GLY A 362 -5.25 -10.31 -2.59
CA GLY A 362 -4.82 -9.11 -3.29
C GLY A 362 -3.34 -8.73 -3.06
N VAL A 363 -2.93 -8.46 -1.81
CA VAL A 363 -1.58 -7.95 -1.49
C VAL A 363 -0.51 -9.02 -1.62
N GLY A 364 -0.80 -10.26 -1.15
CA GLY A 364 0.11 -11.40 -1.23
C GLY A 364 1.34 -11.31 -0.33
N VAL A 365 2.09 -12.42 -0.24
CA VAL A 365 3.30 -12.57 0.57
C VAL A 365 4.48 -12.78 -0.35
N VAL A 366 5.54 -12.00 -0.18
CA VAL A 366 6.78 -12.15 -0.96
C VAL A 366 7.75 -13.05 -0.20
N TRP A 367 8.13 -14.14 -0.84
CA TRP A 367 9.15 -15.08 -0.40
C TRP A 367 10.42 -14.85 -1.22
N LYS A 368 11.47 -14.36 -0.56
CA LYS A 368 12.81 -14.23 -1.12
C LYS A 368 13.58 -15.54 -0.95
N ILE A 369 14.10 -16.07 -2.05
CA ILE A 369 14.95 -17.27 -2.07
C ILE A 369 16.36 -16.83 -2.41
N GLU A 370 17.28 -17.04 -1.48
CA GLU A 370 18.68 -16.67 -1.64
C GLU A 370 19.50 -17.83 -2.18
N ASN A 371 20.58 -17.53 -2.91
CA ASN A 371 21.51 -18.50 -3.48
C ASN A 371 20.85 -19.50 -4.45
N ILE A 372 19.96 -19.01 -5.31
CA ILE A 372 19.14 -19.87 -6.17
C ILE A 372 19.98 -20.71 -7.15
N SER A 373 21.11 -20.19 -7.66
CA SER A 373 21.98 -20.94 -8.57
C SER A 373 22.52 -22.23 -7.95
N LYS A 374 22.99 -22.16 -6.69
CA LYS A 374 23.48 -23.33 -5.96
C LYS A 374 22.37 -24.35 -5.72
N MET A 375 21.15 -23.88 -5.44
CA MET A 375 20.01 -24.76 -5.22
C MET A 375 19.56 -25.47 -6.49
N MET A 376 19.66 -24.81 -7.65
CA MET A 376 19.42 -25.42 -8.97
C MET A 376 20.45 -26.51 -9.27
N GLU A 377 21.73 -26.27 -8.97
CA GLU A 377 22.81 -27.25 -9.13
C GLU A 377 22.61 -28.47 -8.23
N GLU A 378 22.33 -28.24 -6.94
CA GLU A 378 22.11 -29.29 -5.94
C GLU A 378 20.73 -29.95 -6.06
N LYS A 379 19.82 -29.41 -6.89
CA LYS A 379 18.44 -29.86 -7.10
C LYS A 379 17.64 -30.00 -5.80
N LYS A 380 17.89 -29.13 -4.82
CA LYS A 380 17.26 -29.21 -3.49
C LYS A 380 15.89 -28.55 -3.48
N GLU A 381 14.88 -29.26 -2.97
CA GLU A 381 13.60 -28.64 -2.62
C GLU A 381 13.80 -27.62 -1.50
N LYS A 382 13.10 -26.49 -1.60
CA LYS A 382 13.06 -25.48 -0.54
C LYS A 382 11.64 -25.13 -0.19
N TRP A 383 11.40 -25.11 1.12
CA TRP A 383 10.15 -24.66 1.72
C TRP A 383 10.21 -23.15 1.96
N GLY A 384 9.13 -22.48 1.60
CA GLY A 384 8.92 -21.07 1.90
C GLY A 384 8.17 -20.86 3.23
N PRO A 385 7.74 -19.63 3.49
CA PRO A 385 7.10 -19.27 4.75
C PRO A 385 5.74 -19.97 4.92
N SER A 386 5.44 -20.41 6.14
CA SER A 386 4.11 -20.86 6.52
C SER A 386 3.13 -19.70 6.51
N PHE A 387 1.91 -19.93 6.03
CA PHE A 387 0.83 -18.96 6.12
C PHE A 387 -0.51 -19.66 6.37
N TYR A 388 -1.41 -18.95 7.04
CA TYR A 388 -2.78 -19.43 7.23
C TYR A 388 -3.71 -18.81 6.20
N VAL A 389 -4.56 -19.64 5.60
CA VAL A 389 -5.73 -19.18 4.84
C VAL A 389 -6.95 -19.50 5.69
N GLY A 390 -7.51 -18.49 6.37
CA GLY A 390 -8.44 -18.74 7.48
C GLY A 390 -7.74 -19.53 8.57
N ARG A 391 -8.23 -20.75 8.87
CA ARG A 391 -7.66 -21.65 9.88
C ARG A 391 -6.83 -22.81 9.30
N TYR A 392 -6.67 -22.86 7.97
CA TYR A 392 -5.91 -23.90 7.26
C TYR A 392 -4.45 -23.49 7.12
N LEU A 393 -3.53 -24.35 7.55
CA LEU A 393 -2.08 -24.09 7.52
C LEU A 393 -1.46 -24.54 6.20
N PHE A 394 -0.86 -23.62 5.47
CA PHE A 394 -0.21 -23.89 4.19
C PHE A 394 1.28 -23.58 4.21
N HIS A 395 2.03 -24.35 3.42
CA HIS A 395 3.44 -24.11 3.12
C HIS A 395 3.67 -24.19 1.60
N PRO A 396 4.33 -23.19 0.99
CA PRO A 396 4.77 -23.25 -0.39
C PRO A 396 6.12 -23.98 -0.49
N SER A 397 6.39 -24.61 -1.63
CA SER A 397 7.72 -25.12 -1.94
C SER A 397 8.13 -24.92 -3.40
N VAL A 398 9.42 -24.72 -3.60
CA VAL A 398 10.09 -24.77 -4.90
C VAL A 398 10.76 -26.12 -5.06
N ARG A 399 10.54 -26.75 -6.21
CA ARG A 399 11.24 -27.98 -6.62
C ARG A 399 11.91 -27.78 -7.97
N PHE A 400 13.05 -28.42 -8.16
CA PHE A 400 13.81 -28.39 -9.40
C PHE A 400 13.73 -29.74 -10.09
N PHE A 401 13.39 -29.73 -11.38
CA PHE A 401 13.24 -30.92 -12.21
C PHE A 401 14.26 -30.91 -13.33
N CYS A 402 14.93 -32.04 -13.52
CA CYS A 402 15.90 -32.22 -14.59
C CYS A 402 15.29 -33.09 -15.68
N ASN A 403 14.34 -32.52 -16.41
CA ASN A 403 13.76 -33.14 -17.61
C ASN A 403 14.63 -32.79 -18.83
N SER A 404 14.16 -33.01 -20.06
CA SER A 404 14.87 -32.60 -21.30
C SER A 404 15.25 -31.11 -21.31
N ILE A 405 14.51 -30.29 -20.57
CA ILE A 405 14.87 -28.91 -20.21
C ILE A 405 14.83 -28.81 -18.68
N PRO A 406 15.90 -28.34 -18.02
CA PRO A 406 15.89 -28.07 -16.58
C PRO A 406 14.85 -27.00 -16.22
N ASN A 407 13.94 -27.34 -15.31
CA ASN A 407 12.82 -26.48 -14.93
C ASN A 407 12.68 -26.36 -13.41
N MET A 408 12.16 -25.22 -12.98
CA MET A 408 11.67 -24.99 -11.63
C MET A 408 10.15 -25.13 -11.61
N GLY A 409 9.62 -25.80 -10.58
CA GLY A 409 8.21 -25.88 -10.29
C GLY A 409 7.85 -25.32 -8.92
N LEU A 410 6.61 -24.85 -8.80
CA LEU A 410 6.04 -24.30 -7.56
C LEU A 410 4.85 -25.13 -7.10
N PHE A 411 4.83 -25.41 -5.80
CA PHE A 411 3.81 -26.23 -5.17
C PHE A 411 3.32 -25.59 -3.87
N ILE A 412 2.09 -25.93 -3.50
CA ILE A 412 1.52 -25.65 -2.18
C ILE A 412 1.20 -26.96 -1.49
N THR A 413 1.40 -27.00 -0.18
CA THR A 413 1.07 -28.17 0.64
C THR A 413 0.27 -27.72 1.85
N LEU A 414 -0.79 -28.47 2.14
CA LEU A 414 -1.57 -28.33 3.35
C LEU A 414 -0.89 -29.12 4.48
N PHE A 415 -0.61 -28.46 5.60
CA PHE A 415 0.03 -29.05 6.78
C PHE A 415 -0.99 -29.35 7.86
N LYS A 416 -0.67 -30.34 8.70
CA LYS A 416 -1.47 -30.63 9.89
C LYS A 416 -1.44 -29.42 10.81
N GLY A 417 -2.58 -28.74 10.89
CA GLY A 417 -2.76 -27.60 11.75
C GLY A 417 -3.20 -28.03 13.14
N PRO A 418 -2.95 -27.20 14.17
CA PRO A 418 -3.53 -27.41 15.49
C PRO A 418 -5.07 -27.27 15.50
N TYR A 419 -5.67 -26.76 14.41
CA TYR A 419 -7.10 -26.47 14.27
C TYR A 419 -7.84 -27.45 13.35
N ASP A 420 -7.19 -28.51 12.89
CA ASP A 420 -7.76 -29.43 11.90
C ASP A 420 -9.03 -30.16 12.39
N ASN A 421 -9.22 -30.25 13.71
CA ASN A 421 -10.42 -30.85 14.32
C ASN A 421 -11.60 -29.89 14.40
N GLU A 422 -11.40 -28.61 14.09
CA GLU A 422 -12.33 -27.50 14.33
C GLU A 422 -12.78 -26.83 13.03
N ILE A 423 -12.40 -27.38 11.88
CA ILE A 423 -12.60 -26.78 10.57
C ILE A 423 -13.17 -27.81 9.59
N ALA A 424 -13.96 -27.33 8.63
CA ALA A 424 -14.60 -28.17 7.63
C ALA A 424 -13.56 -28.74 6.65
N TRP A 425 -13.79 -29.97 6.18
CA TRP A 425 -12.95 -30.65 5.21
C TRP A 425 -13.79 -31.16 4.03
N PRO A 426 -13.22 -31.26 2.81
CA PRO A 426 -11.90 -30.76 2.40
C PRO A 426 -11.85 -29.22 2.35
N PHE A 427 -10.65 -28.65 2.32
CA PHE A 427 -10.46 -27.21 2.13
C PHE A 427 -11.02 -26.75 0.78
N ARG A 428 -11.80 -25.67 0.77
CA ARG A 428 -12.48 -25.10 -0.40
C ARG A 428 -12.32 -23.58 -0.44
N MET A 429 -12.23 -23.02 -1.64
CA MET A 429 -11.98 -21.58 -1.85
C MET A 429 -13.03 -20.90 -2.74
N GLY A 430 -14.13 -21.58 -3.07
CA GLY A 430 -15.16 -21.04 -3.97
C GLY A 430 -14.57 -20.62 -5.33
N ASN A 431 -14.78 -19.35 -5.71
CA ASN A 431 -14.24 -18.75 -6.94
C ASN A 431 -12.81 -18.21 -6.79
N ASP A 432 -12.17 -18.37 -5.63
CA ASP A 432 -10.80 -17.89 -5.44
C ASP A 432 -9.76 -18.92 -5.93
N ARG A 433 -8.56 -18.42 -6.26
CA ARG A 433 -7.41 -19.22 -6.71
C ARG A 433 -6.14 -18.75 -6.04
N PHE A 434 -5.24 -19.68 -5.75
CA PHE A 434 -3.86 -19.32 -5.41
C PHE A 434 -3.15 -18.85 -6.68
N ILE A 435 -2.35 -17.81 -6.56
CA ILE A 435 -1.47 -17.32 -7.62
C ILE A 435 -0.06 -17.29 -7.05
N PHE A 436 0.84 -17.90 -7.80
CA PHE A 436 2.28 -17.74 -7.67
C PHE A 436 2.76 -16.78 -8.74
N ALA A 437 3.51 -15.76 -8.35
CA ALA A 437 4.12 -14.82 -9.27
C ALA A 437 5.63 -14.69 -8.98
N ILE A 438 6.47 -14.94 -9.97
CA ILE A 438 7.90 -14.60 -9.90
C ILE A 438 8.02 -13.12 -10.25
N LEU A 439 8.71 -12.37 -9.38
CA LEU A 439 8.85 -10.93 -9.52
C LEU A 439 10.14 -10.57 -10.28
N ASP A 440 10.07 -9.56 -11.15
CA ASP A 440 11.26 -8.93 -11.74
C ASP A 440 11.96 -7.97 -10.76
N LYS A 441 13.05 -7.32 -11.19
CA LYS A 441 13.81 -6.35 -10.35
C LYS A 441 12.99 -5.13 -9.95
N GLN A 442 11.95 -4.80 -10.72
CA GLN A 442 11.05 -3.68 -10.48
C GLN A 442 9.84 -4.07 -9.61
N GLY A 443 9.70 -5.35 -9.29
CA GLY A 443 8.60 -5.88 -8.47
C GLY A 443 7.35 -6.26 -9.26
N ASN A 444 7.39 -6.28 -10.59
CA ASN A 444 6.25 -6.69 -11.41
C ASN A 444 6.13 -8.22 -11.50
N GLU A 445 4.91 -8.70 -11.70
CA GLU A 445 4.59 -10.13 -11.85
C GLU A 445 5.02 -10.64 -13.24
N ALA A 446 6.29 -11.04 -13.38
CA ALA A 446 6.89 -11.42 -14.67
C ALA A 446 6.43 -12.80 -15.16
N VAL A 447 6.28 -13.77 -14.24
CA VAL A 447 5.78 -15.12 -14.54
C VAL A 447 4.76 -15.52 -13.50
N THR A 448 3.53 -15.81 -13.92
CA THR A 448 2.43 -16.18 -13.02
C THR A 448 1.89 -17.56 -13.32
N ASN A 449 1.53 -18.30 -12.27
CA ASN A 449 0.75 -19.53 -12.38
C ASN A 449 -0.34 -19.57 -11.31
N SER A 450 -1.51 -20.08 -11.69
CA SER A 450 -2.66 -20.16 -10.79
C SER A 450 -3.07 -21.59 -10.48
N ILE A 451 -3.34 -21.87 -9.22
CA ILE A 451 -3.93 -23.13 -8.75
C ILE A 451 -5.41 -22.88 -8.45
N ILE A 452 -6.26 -23.53 -9.25
CA ILE A 452 -7.72 -23.56 -9.04
C ILE A 452 -8.07 -24.88 -8.38
N LEU A 453 -8.77 -24.83 -7.25
CA LEU A 453 -9.28 -26.03 -6.60
C LEU A 453 -10.54 -26.52 -7.33
N SER A 454 -10.57 -27.82 -7.62
CA SER A 454 -11.65 -28.50 -8.33
C SER A 454 -11.80 -29.92 -7.79
N GLU A 455 -12.87 -30.60 -8.17
CA GLU A 455 -13.09 -32.00 -7.77
C GLU A 455 -11.93 -32.93 -8.18
N LYS A 456 -11.20 -32.59 -9.25
CA LYS A 456 -10.06 -33.39 -9.73
C LYS A 456 -8.84 -33.35 -8.81
N ASN A 457 -8.66 -32.27 -8.04
CA ASN A 457 -7.47 -32.07 -7.18
C ASN A 457 -7.81 -31.91 -5.70
N ILE A 458 -9.08 -32.05 -5.32
CA ILE A 458 -9.55 -31.87 -3.94
C ILE A 458 -8.89 -32.84 -2.94
N HIS A 459 -8.44 -34.00 -3.40
CA HIS A 459 -7.75 -35.00 -2.57
C HIS A 459 -6.39 -34.52 -2.02
N PHE A 460 -5.76 -33.50 -2.60
CA PHE A 460 -4.55 -32.87 -2.04
C PHE A 460 -4.87 -31.93 -0.86
N PHE A 461 -6.14 -31.59 -0.67
CA PHE A 461 -6.62 -30.57 0.27
C PHE A 461 -7.63 -31.14 1.29
N VAL A 462 -7.59 -32.46 1.52
CA VAL A 462 -8.34 -33.14 2.58
C VAL A 462 -7.65 -32.96 3.94
N ARG A 463 -8.31 -33.40 5.02
CA ARG A 463 -7.73 -33.36 6.36
C ARG A 463 -6.40 -34.14 6.40
N PRO A 464 -5.28 -33.52 6.87
CA PRO A 464 -4.02 -34.23 7.01
C PRO A 464 -4.10 -35.34 8.07
N GLU A 465 -3.86 -36.57 7.66
CA GLU A 465 -3.71 -37.70 8.58
C GLU A 465 -2.31 -37.69 9.22
N GLY A 466 -1.29 -37.41 8.40
CA GLY A 466 0.11 -37.21 8.80
C GLY A 466 0.47 -35.73 9.03
N PRO A 467 1.77 -35.38 9.12
CA PRO A 467 2.20 -33.99 9.35
C PRO A 467 1.79 -33.03 8.23
N ARG A 468 1.50 -33.55 7.03
CA ARG A 468 1.08 -32.79 5.85
C ARG A 468 0.50 -33.71 4.77
N ASN A 469 -0.23 -33.12 3.82
CA ASN A 469 -0.65 -33.78 2.60
C ASN A 469 0.44 -33.82 1.53
N SER A 470 0.16 -34.51 0.43
CA SER A 470 0.94 -34.38 -0.80
C SER A 470 0.84 -32.97 -1.39
N ALA A 471 1.95 -32.46 -1.93
CA ALA A 471 2.03 -31.13 -2.51
C ALA A 471 1.31 -31.07 -3.87
N TYR A 472 0.59 -29.99 -4.15
CA TYR A 472 -0.07 -29.74 -5.44
C TYR A 472 0.46 -28.46 -6.09
N GLY A 473 0.70 -28.48 -7.40
CA GLY A 473 1.38 -27.38 -8.08
C GLY A 473 1.71 -27.62 -9.54
N CYS A 474 2.62 -26.80 -10.07
CA CYS A 474 3.09 -26.86 -11.44
C CYS A 474 4.59 -27.19 -11.48
N ALA A 475 4.93 -28.33 -12.09
CA ALA A 475 6.32 -28.81 -12.17
C ALA A 475 7.18 -28.05 -13.19
N ASN A 476 6.59 -27.56 -14.27
CA ASN A 476 7.29 -26.91 -15.38
C ASN A 476 6.89 -25.42 -15.46
N LEU A 477 7.10 -24.68 -14.38
CA LEU A 477 6.69 -23.27 -14.32
C LEU A 477 7.61 -22.38 -15.16
N ILE A 478 8.92 -22.60 -15.07
CA ILE A 478 9.94 -21.76 -15.68
C ILE A 478 11.24 -22.55 -15.88
N SER A 479 11.92 -22.37 -17.02
CA SER A 479 13.21 -23.02 -17.27
C SER A 479 14.35 -22.29 -16.56
N HIS A 480 15.43 -23.01 -16.27
CA HIS A 480 16.62 -22.42 -15.64
C HIS A 480 17.17 -21.28 -16.52
N ASP A 481 17.27 -21.49 -17.83
CA ASP A 481 17.75 -20.48 -18.78
C ASP A 481 16.89 -19.22 -18.76
N TYR A 482 15.57 -19.36 -18.63
CA TYR A 482 14.68 -18.21 -18.57
C TYR A 482 14.89 -17.40 -17.28
N ILE A 483 15.20 -18.05 -16.15
CA ILE A 483 15.51 -17.35 -14.89
C ILE A 483 16.75 -16.47 -15.04
N PHE A 484 17.81 -16.96 -15.69
CA PHE A 484 19.06 -16.22 -15.85
C PHE A 484 19.00 -15.15 -16.96
N ASN A 485 18.32 -15.44 -18.07
CA ASN A 485 18.33 -14.56 -19.25
C ASN A 485 17.36 -13.37 -19.16
N ARG A 486 16.41 -13.37 -18.22
CA ARG A 486 15.34 -12.35 -18.12
C ARG A 486 15.45 -11.41 -16.93
N ASP A 487 16.65 -11.29 -16.35
CA ASP A 487 16.89 -10.36 -15.24
C ASP A 487 15.98 -10.60 -14.01
N LEU A 488 15.48 -11.83 -13.82
CA LEU A 488 14.58 -12.18 -12.70
C LEU A 488 15.29 -12.30 -11.35
N LEU A 489 16.63 -12.18 -11.35
CA LEU A 489 17.46 -12.31 -10.17
C LEU A 489 17.96 -10.94 -9.68
N ILE A 490 17.82 -10.70 -8.38
CA ILE A 490 18.47 -9.59 -7.67
C ILE A 490 19.55 -10.19 -6.77
N GLY A 491 20.83 -10.05 -7.14
CA GLY A 491 21.95 -10.52 -6.31
C GLY A 491 21.86 -12.01 -5.96
N ASN A 492 21.63 -12.88 -6.96
CA ASN A 492 21.43 -14.33 -6.79
C ASN A 492 20.21 -14.72 -5.94
N CYS A 493 19.26 -13.81 -5.79
CA CYS A 493 18.00 -14.05 -5.10
C CYS A 493 16.82 -14.02 -6.07
N LEU A 494 15.87 -14.94 -5.90
CA LEU A 494 14.62 -14.99 -6.63
C LEU A 494 13.47 -14.61 -5.69
N ASN A 495 12.61 -13.68 -6.10
CA ASN A 495 11.44 -13.27 -5.32
C ASN A 495 10.17 -13.91 -5.88
N ILE A 496 9.43 -14.60 -5.02
CA ILE A 496 8.18 -15.28 -5.37
C ILE A 496 7.06 -14.72 -4.51
N LYS A 497 6.04 -14.15 -5.15
CA LYS A 497 4.85 -13.62 -4.50
C LYS A 497 3.73 -14.66 -4.54
N ILE A 498 3.11 -14.92 -3.39
CA ILE A 498 2.03 -15.88 -3.22
C ILE A 498 0.79 -15.11 -2.79
N MET A 499 -0.33 -15.28 -3.48
CA MET A 499 -1.55 -14.56 -3.16
C MET A 499 -2.80 -15.35 -3.52
N ILE A 500 -3.93 -14.87 -3.01
CA ILE A 500 -5.25 -15.34 -3.41
C ILE A 500 -5.92 -14.21 -4.21
N ARG A 501 -6.48 -14.52 -5.37
CA ARG A 501 -7.34 -13.61 -6.14
C ARG A 501 -8.62 -14.34 -6.53
N ASN A 502 -9.69 -13.58 -6.69
CA ASN A 502 -10.91 -14.08 -7.32
C ASN A 502 -10.62 -14.45 -8.78
N LYS A 503 -11.32 -15.48 -9.30
CA LYS A 503 -11.12 -16.04 -10.63
C LYS A 503 -11.39 -15.05 -11.75
#